data_AF-A0A1C4H5L0-F1
#
_entry.id   AF-A0A1C4H5L0-F1
#
_cell.length_a   1.000
_cell.length_b   1.000
_cell.length_c   1.000
_cell.angle_alpha   90.00
_cell.angle_beta   90.00
_cell.angle_gamma   90.00
#
_symmetry.space_group_name_H-M   'P 1'
#
loop_
_entity.id
_entity.type
_entity.pdbx_description
1 polymer ?
#
loop_
_entity_poly.entity_id
_entity_poly.type
_entity_poly.pdbx_seq_one_letter_code
_entity_poly.pdbx_strand_id
1 'polypeptide(L)'
;MIQKNDETDHGEKTRAMNETIGTNTDVSMESATASQPTSVPASQSSQAGNASTGTQEPFDDECVTPSEPEGKAQGKHIGAVVYFSSISNNTARFIESCGFPEEGINVYRIPLRPKEAPLQVREPYILIVPTYGGGDISKALLPQIRKFLNGHKNRSFIRGVISSGNRNFATAFCAAGDIIAEKCHVPFMYNFELLGTADDQCQVRDGVRNFFLNAQSSQAEHR
;
A
#
# COMPACT_ATOMS: atom_id res chain seq x y z
N MET A 1 32.84 -20.82 57.66
CA MET A 1 31.51 -21.42 57.90
C MET A 1 30.78 -21.38 56.56
N ILE A 2 30.90 -22.36 55.67
CA ILE A 2 30.47 -23.78 55.68
C ILE A 2 28.96 -23.95 55.94
N GLN A 3 28.26 -24.33 54.86
CA GLN A 3 27.19 -25.35 54.65
C GLN A 3 26.37 -24.87 53.45
N LYS A 4 26.41 -25.43 52.22
CA LYS A 4 26.16 -26.80 51.71
C LYS A 4 24.86 -27.45 52.19
N ASN A 5 23.97 -27.72 51.23
CA ASN A 5 23.29 -29.00 50.90
C ASN A 5 22.27 -28.68 49.77
N ASP A 6 22.43 -29.20 48.55
CA ASP A 6 22.08 -30.57 48.07
C ASP A 6 20.56 -30.80 48.09
N GLU A 7 19.86 -31.49 47.17
CA GLU A 7 20.05 -32.08 45.84
C GLU A 7 18.76 -32.91 45.63
N THR A 8 18.21 -33.00 44.42
CA THR A 8 17.38 -34.08 43.80
C THR A 8 16.60 -33.46 42.63
N ASP A 9 16.98 -33.64 41.36
CA ASP A 9 17.03 -34.85 40.50
C ASP A 9 15.79 -35.73 40.57
N HIS A 10 15.04 -35.78 39.46
CA HIS A 10 14.66 -37.03 38.80
C HIS A 10 14.16 -36.77 37.37
N GLY A 11 14.82 -37.41 36.41
CA GLY A 11 14.06 -38.35 35.56
C GLY A 11 13.82 -37.94 34.11
N GLU A 12 14.91 -37.87 33.36
CA GLU A 12 14.98 -38.12 31.91
C GLU A 12 14.33 -39.47 31.52
N LYS A 13 13.62 -39.54 30.38
CA LYS A 13 13.89 -40.52 29.29
C LYS A 13 12.90 -40.53 28.11
N THR A 14 13.45 -40.16 26.96
CA THR A 14 13.47 -40.89 25.66
C THR A 14 12.17 -41.40 25.04
N ARG A 15 11.98 -41.14 23.74
CA ARG A 15 12.22 -42.14 22.66
C ARG A 15 11.85 -41.57 21.27
N ALA A 16 12.82 -41.64 20.36
CA ALA A 16 12.66 -41.44 18.92
C ALA A 16 11.88 -42.58 18.27
N MET A 17 11.13 -42.29 17.20
CA MET A 17 10.84 -43.27 16.15
C MET A 17 10.89 -42.63 14.77
N ASN A 18 11.51 -43.41 13.89
CA ASN A 18 11.99 -43.13 12.55
C ASN A 18 10.94 -43.52 11.50
N GLU A 19 11.05 -42.88 10.33
CA GLU A 19 10.70 -43.29 8.96
C GLU A 19 9.68 -44.43 8.72
N THR A 20 8.73 -44.17 7.81
CA THR A 20 8.16 -45.22 6.95
C THR A 20 7.93 -44.69 5.54
N ILE A 21 8.50 -45.44 4.60
CA ILE A 21 8.44 -45.35 3.14
C ILE A 21 7.08 -45.86 2.66
N GLY A 22 6.51 -45.23 1.63
CA GLY A 22 5.32 -45.72 0.93
C GLY A 22 5.21 -45.12 -0.48
N THR A 23 5.65 -45.90 -1.46
CA THR A 23 5.64 -45.66 -2.90
C THR A 23 4.26 -45.90 -3.54
N ASN A 24 4.12 -45.44 -4.80
CA ASN A 24 3.12 -45.79 -5.83
C ASN A 24 1.86 -44.90 -5.83
N THR A 25 1.31 -44.42 -6.95
CA THR A 25 1.34 -44.98 -8.32
C THR A 25 1.03 -43.90 -9.35
N ASP A 26 1.74 -44.03 -10.47
CA ASP A 26 1.50 -43.50 -11.80
C ASP A 26 0.09 -43.86 -12.31
N VAL A 27 -0.63 -42.88 -12.88
CA VAL A 27 -1.70 -43.14 -13.86
C VAL A 27 -1.45 -42.21 -15.04
N SER A 28 -0.88 -42.84 -16.06
CA SER A 28 -0.72 -42.35 -17.42
C SER A 28 -2.05 -42.38 -18.19
N MET A 29 -2.13 -41.46 -19.16
CA MET A 29 -2.87 -41.54 -20.43
C MET A 29 -4.41 -41.62 -20.40
N GLU A 30 -5.05 -40.57 -20.93
CA GLU A 30 -5.81 -40.74 -22.17
C GLU A 30 -5.85 -39.45 -23.01
N SER A 31 -5.62 -39.66 -24.29
CA SER A 31 -5.55 -38.71 -25.40
C SER A 31 -6.88 -38.66 -26.16
N ALA A 32 -7.32 -37.48 -26.59
CA ALA A 32 -8.22 -37.31 -27.76
C ALA A 32 -8.15 -35.83 -28.22
N THR A 33 -7.29 -35.50 -29.19
CA THR A 33 -7.59 -35.34 -30.64
C THR A 33 -8.47 -34.14 -31.02
N ALA A 34 -7.77 -33.12 -31.53
CA ALA A 34 -8.03 -32.29 -32.72
C ALA A 34 -9.47 -32.11 -33.25
N SER A 35 -9.86 -30.84 -33.48
CA SER A 35 -10.48 -30.37 -34.73
C SER A 35 -10.58 -28.84 -34.80
N GLN A 36 -9.67 -28.22 -35.55
CA GLN A 36 -9.94 -27.10 -36.48
C GLN A 36 -9.76 -27.70 -37.90
N PRO A 37 -10.26 -27.13 -39.02
CA PRO A 37 -10.45 -25.69 -39.29
C PRO A 37 -11.72 -25.35 -40.12
N THR A 38 -11.94 -24.06 -40.39
CA THR A 38 -12.31 -23.56 -41.74
C THR A 38 -12.37 -22.03 -41.75
N SER A 39 -12.13 -21.49 -42.93
CA SER A 39 -11.66 -20.14 -43.22
C SER A 39 -12.53 -19.48 -44.30
N VAL A 40 -12.47 -18.13 -44.33
CA VAL A 40 -12.76 -17.17 -45.43
C VAL A 40 -14.26 -16.99 -45.84
N PRO A 41 -14.72 -15.82 -46.36
CA PRO A 41 -13.95 -14.67 -46.85
C PRO A 41 -14.38 -13.24 -46.44
N ALA A 42 -13.48 -12.32 -46.78
CA ALA A 42 -13.62 -10.87 -46.76
C ALA A 42 -14.49 -10.35 -47.91
N SER A 43 -15.16 -9.22 -47.68
CA SER A 43 -15.60 -8.28 -48.72
C SER A 43 -15.53 -6.84 -48.19
N GLN A 44 -15.02 -5.96 -49.06
CA GLN A 44 -14.71 -4.56 -48.84
C GLN A 44 -15.89 -3.63 -49.15
N SER A 45 -15.65 -2.33 -48.92
CA SER A 45 -16.36 -1.12 -49.36
C SER A 45 -17.40 -0.59 -48.36
N SER A 46 -17.52 0.71 -48.05
CA SER A 46 -16.79 1.92 -48.45
C SER A 46 -17.27 3.11 -47.59
N GLN A 47 -16.32 3.99 -47.25
CA GLN A 47 -16.39 5.45 -47.04
C GLN A 47 -17.65 6.14 -46.44
N ALA A 48 -17.41 6.97 -45.42
CA ALA A 48 -17.51 8.44 -45.43
C ALA A 48 -18.15 9.04 -44.15
N GLY A 49 -17.36 9.86 -43.47
CA GLY A 49 -17.81 11.11 -42.83
C GLY A 49 -18.65 11.02 -41.56
N ASN A 50 -18.03 11.21 -40.39
CA ASN A 50 -18.14 12.52 -39.75
C ASN A 50 -17.05 12.70 -38.69
N ALA A 51 -16.10 13.58 -38.97
CA ALA A 51 -15.18 14.10 -37.97
C ALA A 51 -15.99 15.05 -37.07
N SER A 52 -16.47 14.53 -35.94
CA SER A 52 -16.85 15.39 -34.82
C SER A 52 -15.60 15.59 -33.99
N THR A 53 -14.83 16.60 -34.37
CA THR A 53 -13.76 17.20 -33.58
C THR A 53 -14.41 17.86 -32.37
N GLY A 54 -14.78 17.05 -31.39
CA GLY A 54 -15.13 17.50 -30.06
C GLY A 54 -13.84 17.85 -29.34
N THR A 55 -13.56 19.14 -29.27
CA THR A 55 -12.51 19.76 -28.49
C THR A 55 -12.49 19.17 -27.08
N GLN A 56 -11.54 18.28 -26.77
CA GLN A 56 -11.08 18.17 -25.39
C GLN A 56 -10.02 19.24 -25.23
N GLU A 57 -10.53 20.43 -24.89
CA GLU A 57 -9.76 21.49 -24.25
C GLU A 57 -8.78 20.84 -23.25
N PRO A 58 -7.50 21.21 -23.24
CA PRO A 58 -6.63 20.81 -22.14
C PRO A 58 -7.33 21.27 -20.85
N PHE A 59 -7.51 20.37 -19.90
CA PHE A 59 -7.98 20.76 -18.57
C PHE A 59 -6.89 21.65 -17.97
N ASP A 60 -7.01 22.95 -18.22
CA ASP A 60 -6.17 23.96 -17.63
C ASP A 60 -6.26 23.82 -16.12
N ASP A 61 -5.10 23.55 -15.53
CA ASP A 61 -4.87 23.29 -14.11
C ASP A 61 -4.93 24.61 -13.31
N GLU A 62 -6.00 25.38 -13.52
CA GLU A 62 -6.32 26.63 -12.83
C GLU A 62 -6.67 26.38 -11.36
N CYS A 63 -5.92 27.06 -10.48
CA CYS A 63 -6.21 27.40 -9.08
C CYS A 63 -7.11 26.45 -8.27
N VAL A 64 -6.80 25.14 -8.23
CA VAL A 64 -7.48 24.24 -7.29
C VAL A 64 -6.92 24.48 -5.89
N THR A 65 -7.76 25.03 -5.01
CA THR A 65 -7.45 25.30 -3.60
C THR A 65 -6.95 24.02 -2.90
N PRO A 66 -5.87 24.09 -2.09
CA PRO A 66 -5.45 22.98 -1.25
C PRO A 66 -6.61 22.54 -0.34
N SER A 67 -6.78 21.24 -0.16
CA SER A 67 -7.74 20.70 0.80
C SER A 67 -7.28 20.98 2.23
N GLU A 68 -8.23 21.15 3.15
CA GLU A 68 -7.91 21.19 4.57
C GLU A 68 -7.62 19.78 5.10
N PRO A 69 -6.64 19.62 6.01
CA PRO A 69 -6.40 18.34 6.67
C PRO A 69 -7.55 18.02 7.63
N GLU A 70 -7.89 16.73 7.74
CA GLU A 70 -8.86 16.25 8.73
C GLU A 70 -8.26 16.19 10.14
N GLY A 71 -6.94 15.98 10.24
CA GLY A 71 -6.17 16.11 11.47
C GLY A 71 -5.13 17.20 11.31
N LYS A 72 -5.36 18.38 11.89
CA LYS A 72 -4.40 19.50 11.86
C LYS A 72 -3.25 19.22 12.82
N ALA A 73 -2.01 19.40 12.34
CA ALA A 73 -0.81 19.35 13.16
C ALA A 73 -0.93 20.26 14.39
N GLN A 74 -0.53 19.74 15.54
CA GLN A 74 -0.41 20.48 16.78
C GLN A 74 1.02 21.02 16.91
N GLY A 75 1.16 22.28 17.30
CA GLY A 75 2.47 22.92 17.41
C GLY A 75 3.16 23.17 16.08
N LYS A 76 4.47 22.87 16.00
CA LYS A 76 5.26 23.13 14.79
C LYS A 76 4.92 22.08 13.72
N HIS A 77 4.39 22.54 12.60
CA HIS A 77 4.13 21.72 11.44
C HIS A 77 5.44 21.24 10.77
N ILE A 78 5.59 19.92 10.58
CA ILE A 78 6.80 19.31 9.98
C ILE A 78 6.56 18.53 8.68
N GLY A 79 5.33 18.14 8.37
CA GLY A 79 4.95 17.42 7.15
C GLY A 79 3.55 16.80 7.24
N ALA A 80 3.21 15.93 6.29
CA ALA A 80 1.88 15.31 6.22
C ALA A 80 1.89 13.78 6.05
N VAL A 81 0.76 13.19 6.41
CA VAL A 81 0.36 11.82 6.07
C VAL A 81 -0.92 11.89 5.26
N VAL A 82 -0.92 11.21 4.12
CA VAL A 82 -2.10 10.98 3.30
C VAL A 82 -2.44 9.50 3.40
N TYR A 83 -3.70 9.15 3.65
CA TYR A 83 -4.10 7.75 3.68
C TYR A 83 -5.40 7.48 2.93
N PHE A 84 -5.62 6.22 2.58
CA PHE A 84 -6.93 5.74 2.14
C PHE A 84 -7.44 4.69 3.13
N SER A 85 -8.74 4.71 3.41
CA SER A 85 -9.38 3.64 4.17
C SER A 85 -10.78 3.36 3.62
N SER A 86 -11.06 2.08 3.39
CA SER A 86 -12.39 1.60 2.98
C SER A 86 -13.39 1.66 4.13
N ILE A 87 -14.61 1.17 3.87
CA ILE A 87 -15.71 1.07 4.86
C ILE A 87 -15.36 0.24 6.10
N SER A 88 -14.38 -0.67 6.01
CA SER A 88 -13.90 -1.44 7.17
C SER A 88 -13.16 -0.57 8.20
N ASN A 89 -12.68 0.61 7.78
CA ASN A 89 -11.95 1.58 8.61
C ASN A 89 -10.67 1.06 9.28
N ASN A 90 -10.11 -0.08 8.85
CA ASN A 90 -8.89 -0.62 9.45
C ASN A 90 -7.73 0.38 9.41
N THR A 91 -7.41 0.91 8.23
CA THR A 91 -6.35 1.91 8.08
C THR A 91 -6.70 3.21 8.81
N ALA A 92 -7.95 3.68 8.76
CA ALA A 92 -8.35 4.88 9.50
C ALA A 92 -8.09 4.77 11.01
N ARG A 93 -8.44 3.63 11.61
CA ARG A 93 -8.18 3.35 13.04
C ARG A 93 -6.69 3.25 13.36
N PHE A 94 -5.89 2.68 12.45
CA PHE A 94 -4.45 2.66 12.60
C PHE A 94 -3.86 4.08 12.60
N ILE A 95 -4.29 4.93 11.66
CA ILE A 95 -3.85 6.34 11.57
C ILE A 95 -4.23 7.12 12.82
N GLU A 96 -5.46 6.94 13.32
CA GLU A 96 -5.92 7.56 14.57
C GLU A 96 -5.03 7.14 15.76
N SER A 97 -4.73 5.84 15.86
CA SER A 97 -3.88 5.30 16.94
C SER A 97 -2.42 5.78 16.87
N CYS A 98 -1.94 6.18 15.68
CA CYS A 98 -0.58 6.71 15.51
C CYS A 98 -0.41 8.13 16.06
N GLY A 99 -1.48 8.89 16.31
CA GLY A 99 -1.38 10.22 16.94
C GLY A 99 -0.59 11.26 16.12
N PHE A 100 -0.54 11.15 14.79
CA PHE A 100 0.25 12.05 13.94
C PHE A 100 0.07 13.56 14.18
N PRO A 101 -1.15 14.07 14.46
CA PRO A 101 -1.32 15.48 14.80
C PRO A 101 -0.47 15.95 15.97
N GLU A 102 -0.29 15.12 17.01
CA GLU A 102 0.51 15.42 18.20
C GLU A 102 2.01 15.54 17.88
N GLU A 103 2.45 14.88 16.81
CA GLU A 103 3.82 14.93 16.30
C GLU A 103 4.06 16.07 15.30
N GLY A 104 3.09 16.99 15.15
CA GLY A 104 3.20 18.10 14.21
C GLY A 104 2.99 17.69 12.75
N ILE A 105 2.29 16.58 12.50
CA ILE A 105 2.04 16.03 11.16
C ILE A 105 0.56 16.19 10.79
N ASN A 106 0.29 16.83 9.64
CA ASN A 106 -1.06 16.95 9.09
C ASN A 106 -1.57 15.60 8.57
N VAL A 107 -2.86 15.32 8.76
CA VAL A 107 -3.50 14.07 8.29
C VAL A 107 -4.56 14.40 7.25
N TYR A 108 -4.47 13.72 6.11
CA TYR A 108 -5.42 13.83 5.01
C TYR A 108 -5.96 12.45 4.62
N ARG A 109 -7.26 12.38 4.34
CA ARG A 109 -7.91 11.17 3.85
C ARG A 109 -8.29 11.31 2.39
N ILE A 110 -7.88 10.33 1.59
CA ILE A 110 -8.34 10.19 0.20
C ILE A 110 -9.84 9.85 0.24
N PRO A 111 -10.70 10.63 -0.46
CA PRO A 111 -12.14 10.43 -0.48
C PRO A 111 -12.55 9.01 -0.86
N LEU A 112 -13.54 8.47 -0.16
CA LEU A 112 -14.02 7.12 -0.42
C LEU A 112 -14.92 7.09 -1.65
N ARG A 113 -15.81 8.08 -1.77
CA ARG A 113 -16.86 8.13 -2.80
C ARG A 113 -16.41 9.00 -3.98
N PRO A 114 -16.66 8.59 -5.23
CA PRO A 114 -16.28 9.37 -6.41
C PRO A 114 -16.92 10.76 -6.51
N LYS A 115 -18.05 10.99 -5.82
CA LYS A 115 -18.78 12.27 -5.81
C LYS A 115 -18.19 13.29 -4.83
N GLU A 116 -17.32 12.86 -3.92
CA GLU A 116 -16.64 13.76 -2.98
C GLU A 116 -15.57 14.58 -3.72
N ALA A 117 -15.30 15.79 -3.22
CA ALA A 117 -14.31 16.68 -3.81
C ALA A 117 -12.92 15.99 -3.86
N PRO A 118 -12.18 16.08 -4.97
CA PRO A 118 -10.84 15.51 -5.05
C PRO A 118 -9.90 16.11 -4.00
N LEU A 119 -9.14 15.27 -3.32
CA LEU A 119 -8.13 15.71 -2.36
C LEU A 119 -6.96 16.39 -3.08
N GLN A 120 -6.59 17.59 -2.63
CA GLN A 120 -5.45 18.35 -3.11
C GLN A 120 -4.47 18.63 -1.98
N VAL A 121 -3.29 18.03 -2.05
CA VAL A 121 -2.24 18.19 -1.03
C VAL A 121 -1.09 18.99 -1.64
N ARG A 122 -0.64 20.04 -0.96
CA ARG A 122 0.41 20.97 -1.44
C ARG A 122 1.58 21.09 -0.46
N GLU A 123 1.92 19.96 0.14
CA GLU A 123 3.00 19.82 1.11
C GLU A 123 3.57 18.39 1.09
N PRO A 124 4.84 18.16 1.46
CA PRO A 124 5.46 16.84 1.44
C PRO A 124 4.71 15.83 2.33
N TYR A 125 4.38 14.65 1.79
CA TYR A 125 3.64 13.63 2.53
C TYR A 125 4.16 12.20 2.37
N ILE A 126 3.88 11.39 3.39
CA ILE A 126 3.96 9.92 3.32
C ILE A 126 2.58 9.36 3.01
N LEU A 127 2.49 8.44 2.04
CA LEU A 127 1.25 7.80 1.63
C LEU A 127 1.05 6.47 2.37
N ILE A 128 -0.07 6.28 3.05
CA ILE A 128 -0.41 5.04 3.77
C ILE A 128 -1.65 4.39 3.13
N VAL A 129 -1.50 3.21 2.54
CA VAL A 129 -2.59 2.58 1.78
C VAL A 129 -2.78 1.09 2.06
N PRO A 130 -4.03 0.61 2.15
CA PRO A 130 -4.31 -0.82 2.17
C PRO A 130 -4.12 -1.46 0.79
N THR A 131 -3.74 -2.74 0.79
CA THR A 131 -3.68 -3.59 -0.40
C THR A 131 -4.99 -4.34 -0.59
N TYR A 132 -5.52 -4.30 -1.81
CA TYR A 132 -6.72 -5.05 -2.24
C TYR A 132 -6.35 -6.05 -3.34
N GLY A 133 -7.33 -6.55 -4.12
CA GLY A 133 -7.07 -7.42 -5.27
C GLY A 133 -7.15 -8.92 -5.01
N GLY A 134 -7.37 -9.36 -3.77
CA GLY A 134 -7.67 -10.76 -3.45
C GLY A 134 -6.56 -11.76 -3.82
N GLY A 135 -5.29 -11.32 -3.75
CA GLY A 135 -4.13 -12.12 -4.15
C GLY A 135 -3.61 -11.80 -5.56
N ASP A 136 -4.40 -11.10 -6.38
CA ASP A 136 -3.96 -10.62 -7.69
C ASP A 136 -3.24 -9.27 -7.54
N ILE A 137 -1.91 -9.30 -7.63
CA ILE A 137 -1.03 -8.12 -7.52
C ILE A 137 -1.42 -7.03 -8.53
N SER A 138 -1.89 -7.37 -9.73
CA SER A 138 -2.29 -6.38 -10.73
C SER A 138 -3.48 -5.52 -10.28
N LYS A 139 -4.26 -6.03 -9.33
CA LYS A 139 -5.45 -5.40 -8.73
C LYS A 139 -5.20 -4.87 -7.32
N ALA A 140 -3.94 -4.85 -6.86
CA ALA A 140 -3.57 -4.42 -5.51
C ALA A 140 -3.99 -2.98 -5.17
N LEU A 141 -3.98 -2.09 -6.16
CA LEU A 141 -4.29 -0.66 -6.00
C LEU A 141 -5.73 -0.32 -6.36
N LEU A 142 -6.42 0.32 -5.42
CA LEU A 142 -7.78 0.81 -5.63
C LEU A 142 -7.82 2.02 -6.60
N PRO A 143 -8.93 2.17 -7.35
CA PRO A 143 -9.11 3.28 -8.29
C PRO A 143 -8.97 4.68 -7.65
N GLN A 144 -9.38 4.85 -6.40
CA GLN A 144 -9.27 6.13 -5.67
C GLN A 144 -7.81 6.54 -5.49
N ILE A 145 -6.95 5.60 -5.08
CA ILE A 145 -5.52 5.83 -4.89
C ILE A 145 -4.86 6.14 -6.24
N ARG A 146 -5.23 5.38 -7.28
CA ARG A 146 -4.72 5.62 -8.64
C ARG A 146 -5.12 7.00 -9.15
N LYS A 147 -6.38 7.41 -8.99
CA LYS A 147 -6.88 8.73 -9.39
C LYS A 147 -6.14 9.86 -8.64
N PHE A 148 -5.93 9.69 -7.34
CA PHE A 148 -5.19 10.65 -6.52
C PHE A 148 -3.74 10.83 -7.02
N LEU A 149 -3.04 9.72 -7.28
CA LEU A 149 -1.64 9.73 -7.75
C LEU A 149 -1.48 10.11 -9.24
N ASN A 150 -2.52 9.97 -10.06
CA ASN A 150 -2.50 10.45 -11.44
C ASN A 150 -2.49 11.99 -11.52
N GLY A 151 -2.90 12.69 -10.46
CA GLY A 151 -2.76 14.15 -10.38
C GLY A 151 -1.29 14.55 -10.19
N HIS A 152 -0.67 15.14 -11.21
CA HIS A 152 0.75 15.52 -11.19
C HIS A 152 1.14 16.37 -9.97
N LYS A 153 0.31 17.36 -9.62
CA LYS A 153 0.54 18.20 -8.44
C LYS A 153 0.50 17.43 -7.12
N ASN A 154 -0.37 16.44 -6.96
CA ASN A 154 -0.38 15.61 -5.74
C ASN A 154 0.83 14.66 -5.73
N ARG A 155 1.15 14.07 -6.89
CA ARG A 155 2.26 13.12 -7.01
C ARG A 155 3.62 13.77 -6.76
N SER A 156 3.82 15.04 -7.09
CA SER A 156 5.10 15.74 -6.83
C SER A 156 5.43 15.91 -5.34
N PHE A 157 4.44 15.77 -4.45
CA PHE A 157 4.61 15.90 -3.01
C PHE A 157 4.78 14.59 -2.24
N ILE A 158 4.61 13.42 -2.87
CA ILE A 158 4.87 12.14 -2.20
C ILE A 158 6.37 12.00 -1.87
N ARG A 159 6.68 11.49 -0.68
CA ARG A 159 8.07 11.27 -0.21
C ARG A 159 8.37 9.83 0.18
N GLY A 160 7.33 9.01 0.36
CA GLY A 160 7.44 7.61 0.71
C GLY A 160 6.06 6.96 0.76
N VAL A 161 6.03 5.64 0.79
CA VAL A 161 4.81 4.85 0.90
C VAL A 161 4.93 3.82 2.03
N ILE A 162 3.83 3.61 2.75
CA ILE A 162 3.62 2.55 3.72
C ILE A 162 2.38 1.78 3.27
N SER A 163 2.39 0.45 3.38
CA SER A 163 1.25 -0.35 2.95
C SER A 163 0.73 -1.27 4.05
N SER A 164 -0.59 -1.36 4.15
CA SER A 164 -1.28 -2.34 4.98
C SER A 164 -1.76 -3.51 4.13
N GLY A 165 -1.79 -4.71 4.71
CA GLY A 165 -2.26 -5.90 4.02
C GLY A 165 -2.79 -6.97 4.96
N ASN A 166 -2.90 -8.18 4.43
CA ASN A 166 -3.20 -9.39 5.18
C ASN A 166 -2.28 -10.51 4.67
N ARG A 167 -1.53 -11.13 5.58
CA ARG A 167 -0.50 -12.13 5.26
C ARG A 167 -1.07 -13.39 4.63
N ASN A 168 -2.37 -13.63 4.77
CA ASN A 168 -3.08 -14.72 4.08
C ASN A 168 -2.99 -14.62 2.55
N PHE A 169 -2.61 -13.47 2.00
CA PHE A 169 -2.39 -13.29 0.55
C PHE A 169 -0.94 -13.53 0.10
N ALA A 170 -0.07 -14.08 0.97
CA ALA A 170 1.29 -14.49 0.66
C ALA A 170 2.09 -13.45 -0.13
N THR A 171 2.45 -13.75 -1.38
CA THR A 171 3.25 -12.85 -2.26
C THR A 171 2.56 -11.54 -2.60
N ALA A 172 1.23 -11.44 -2.42
CA ALA A 172 0.48 -10.20 -2.61
C ALA A 172 0.32 -9.39 -1.31
N PHE A 173 0.88 -9.84 -0.18
CA PHE A 173 0.89 -9.07 1.06
C PHE A 173 1.57 -7.72 0.84
N CYS A 174 0.83 -6.63 1.05
CA CYS A 174 1.31 -5.26 0.94
C CYS A 174 1.81 -4.84 -0.47
N ALA A 175 1.42 -5.58 -1.52
CA ALA A 175 1.85 -5.32 -2.90
C ALA A 175 1.46 -3.92 -3.44
N ALA A 176 0.48 -3.24 -2.84
CA ALA A 176 0.19 -1.84 -3.18
C ALA A 176 1.40 -0.92 -2.91
N GLY A 177 2.17 -1.19 -1.85
CA GLY A 177 3.37 -0.44 -1.49
C GLY A 177 4.43 -0.52 -2.59
N ASP A 178 4.78 -1.73 -3.02
CA ASP A 178 5.78 -1.95 -4.08
C ASP A 178 5.39 -1.25 -5.39
N ILE A 179 4.14 -1.39 -5.82
CA ILE A 179 3.65 -0.77 -7.07
C ILE A 179 3.75 0.76 -7.00
N ILE A 180 3.43 1.36 -5.85
CA ILE A 180 3.53 2.82 -5.69
C ILE A 180 5.00 3.25 -5.62
N ALA A 181 5.82 2.55 -4.84
CA ALA A 181 7.24 2.86 -4.68
C ALA A 181 7.95 2.86 -6.03
N GLU A 182 7.73 1.82 -6.85
CA GLU A 182 8.29 1.69 -8.19
C GLU A 182 7.82 2.81 -9.11
N LYS A 183 6.50 3.05 -9.19
CA LYS A 183 5.94 4.06 -10.10
C LYS A 183 6.30 5.48 -9.71
N CYS A 184 6.23 5.80 -8.42
CA CYS A 184 6.45 7.16 -7.92
C CYS A 184 7.93 7.44 -7.62
N HIS A 185 8.81 6.45 -7.72
CA HIS A 185 10.24 6.56 -7.39
C HIS A 185 10.46 7.07 -5.96
N VAL A 186 9.71 6.51 -5.01
CA VAL A 186 9.79 6.84 -3.58
C VAL A 186 10.05 5.58 -2.76
N PRO A 187 10.69 5.69 -1.57
CA PRO A 187 10.95 4.53 -0.73
C PRO A 187 9.66 3.85 -0.24
N PHE A 188 9.67 2.52 -0.23
CA PHE A 188 8.72 1.72 0.53
C PHE A 188 9.22 1.60 1.97
N MET A 189 8.59 2.34 2.89
CA MET A 189 9.15 2.61 4.22
C MET A 189 8.79 1.56 5.27
N TYR A 190 7.56 1.03 5.22
CA TYR A 190 7.05 0.11 6.24
C TYR A 190 5.83 -0.67 5.72
N ASN A 191 5.55 -1.83 6.32
CA ASN A 191 4.32 -2.58 6.06
C ASN A 191 3.74 -3.14 7.36
N PHE A 192 2.42 -3.26 7.42
CA PHE A 192 1.73 -3.79 8.60
C PHE A 192 0.47 -4.58 8.21
N GLU A 193 -0.06 -5.36 9.15
CA GLU A 193 -1.24 -6.20 8.91
C GLU A 193 -2.51 -5.61 9.52
N LEU A 194 -3.59 -5.53 8.73
CA LEU A 194 -4.93 -5.13 9.15
C LEU A 194 -4.99 -3.82 9.95
N LEU A 195 -5.19 -3.91 11.27
CA LEU A 195 -5.30 -2.77 12.19
C LEU A 195 -3.94 -2.28 12.68
N GLY A 196 -2.86 -3.00 12.38
CA GLY A 196 -1.55 -2.82 12.98
C GLY A 196 -1.51 -3.24 14.44
N THR A 197 -0.30 -3.58 14.90
CA THR A 197 0.01 -3.80 16.31
C THR A 197 0.40 -2.48 16.99
N ALA A 198 0.50 -2.48 18.32
CA ALA A 198 1.05 -1.34 19.06
C ALA A 198 2.50 -1.03 18.62
N ASP A 199 3.28 -2.07 18.32
CA ASP A 199 4.64 -1.92 17.81
C ASP A 199 4.62 -1.26 16.43
N ASP A 200 3.73 -1.68 15.52
CA ASP A 200 3.57 -1.03 14.21
C ASP A 200 3.21 0.45 14.35
N GLN A 201 2.33 0.80 15.30
CA GLN A 201 1.94 2.19 15.56
C GLN A 201 3.15 3.02 16.01
N CYS A 202 3.93 2.53 16.96
CA CYS A 202 5.14 3.20 17.43
C CYS A 202 6.18 3.35 16.31
N GLN A 203 6.47 2.27 15.59
CA GLN A 203 7.47 2.27 14.53
C GLN A 203 7.10 3.20 13.38
N VAL A 204 5.82 3.23 12.99
CA VAL A 204 5.34 4.13 11.93
C VAL A 204 5.32 5.58 12.39
N ARG A 205 4.80 5.88 13.60
CA ARG A 205 4.79 7.25 14.14
C ARG A 205 6.20 7.81 14.20
N ASP A 206 7.10 7.09 14.87
CA ASP A 206 8.48 7.54 15.11
C ASP A 206 9.26 7.61 13.80
N GLY A 207 9.08 6.62 12.90
CA GLY A 207 9.70 6.58 11.59
C GLY A 207 9.31 7.77 10.70
N VAL A 208 8.01 8.08 10.61
CA VAL A 208 7.51 9.22 9.81
C VAL A 208 7.99 10.55 10.41
N ARG A 209 7.91 10.72 11.73
CA ARG A 209 8.40 11.90 12.42
C ARG A 209 9.89 12.13 12.15
N ASN A 210 10.71 11.11 12.38
CA ASN A 210 12.16 11.19 12.18
C ASN A 210 12.51 11.46 10.71
N PHE A 211 11.78 10.86 9.77
CA PHE A 211 11.96 11.13 8.34
C PHE A 211 11.83 12.63 8.02
N PHE A 212 10.79 13.30 8.51
CA PHE A 212 10.59 14.72 8.26
C PHE A 212 11.58 15.61 8.99
N LEU A 213 11.92 15.29 10.24
CA LEU A 213 12.91 16.05 11.00
C LEU A 213 14.30 16.01 10.32
N ASN A 214 14.72 14.83 9.87
CA ASN A 214 15.99 14.65 9.18
C ASN A 214 16.02 15.38 7.83
N ALA A 215 14.92 15.34 7.07
CA ALA A 215 14.80 16.04 5.80
C ALA A 215 14.90 17.57 5.94
N GLN A 216 14.46 18.14 7.06
CA GLN A 216 14.60 19.57 7.35
C GLN A 216 16.04 19.94 7.72
N SER A 217 16.71 19.11 8.52
CA SER A 217 18.11 19.34 8.91
C SER A 217 19.05 19.39 7.70
N SER A 218 18.89 18.46 6.75
CA SER A 218 19.71 18.44 5.53
C SER A 218 19.47 19.64 4.61
N GLN A 219 18.32 20.30 4.68
CA GLN A 219 18.05 21.53 3.92
C GLN A 219 18.63 22.78 4.58
N ALA A 220 18.81 22.76 5.90
CA ALA A 220 19.42 23.87 6.65
C ALA A 220 20.94 23.92 6.48
N GLU A 221 21.61 22.77 6.34
CA GLU A 221 23.07 22.69 6.17
C GLU A 221 23.55 23.06 4.76
N HIS A 222 22.67 23.04 3.77
CA HIS A 222 22.97 23.35 2.36
C HIS A 222 22.63 24.78 1.94
N ARG A 223 22.24 25.63 2.90
CA ARG A 223 21.97 27.07 2.71
C ARG A 223 23.05 27.90 3.39
#